data_AF-A0A0J6L0X0-F1
#
_entry.id   AF-A0A0J6L0X0-F1
#
_cell.length_a   1.000
_cell.length_b   1.000
_cell.length_c   1.000
_cell.angle_alpha   90.00
_cell.angle_beta   90.00
_cell.angle_gamma   90.00
#
_symmetry.space_group_name_H-M   'P 1'
#
loop_
_entity.id
_entity.type
_entity.pdbx_description
1 polymer ?
#
loop_
_entity_poly.entity_id
_entity_poly.type
_entity_poly.pdbx_seq_one_letter_code
_entity_poly.pdbx_strand_id
1 'polypeptide(L)'
;MELTLEGLEQCFNEANKEGSEFVAVVIQMEGYDENEVIINPHYNIVSKLEYYKKTYDENLSHKFAQGIIIVGFTHGYSFLSIQSKLGLLEKYND
;
A
#
# COMPACT_ATOMS: atom_id res chain seq x y z
N MET A 1 -6.93 -8.92 3.94
CA MET A 1 -5.63 -9.58 3.72
C MET A 1 -4.79 -9.36 4.95
N GLU A 2 -3.90 -10.30 5.25
CA GLU A 2 -2.96 -10.16 6.36
C GLU A 2 -1.87 -9.14 5.99
N LEU A 3 -1.38 -8.38 6.97
CA LEU A 3 -0.33 -7.36 6.78
C LEU A 3 1.06 -8.02 6.74
N THR A 4 1.32 -8.75 5.65
CA THR A 4 2.60 -9.41 5.36
C THR A 4 3.03 -9.13 3.93
N LEU A 5 4.29 -9.43 3.60
CA LEU A 5 4.76 -9.31 2.20
C LEU A 5 3.96 -10.20 1.24
N GLU A 6 3.56 -11.39 1.69
CA GLU A 6 2.69 -12.28 0.91
C GLU A 6 1.31 -11.66 0.70
N GLY A 7 0.71 -11.05 1.73
CA GLY A 7 -0.57 -10.35 1.60
C GLY A 7 -0.49 -9.16 0.64
N LEU A 8 0.61 -8.40 0.65
CA LEU A 8 0.86 -7.32 -0.30
C LEU A 8 0.96 -7.87 -1.74
N GLU A 9 1.68 -8.97 -1.93
CA GLU A 9 1.81 -9.63 -3.23
C GLU A 9 0.46 -10.14 -3.75
N GLN A 10 -0.37 -10.75 -2.90
CA GLN A 10 -1.73 -11.16 -3.24
C GLN A 10 -2.56 -9.94 -3.68
N CYS A 11 -2.53 -8.84 -2.91
CA CYS A 11 -3.25 -7.61 -3.26
C CYS A 11 -2.86 -7.06 -4.64
N PHE A 12 -1.57 -7.01 -4.95
CA PHE A 12 -1.08 -6.47 -6.22
C PHE A 12 -1.41 -7.41 -7.39
N ASN A 13 -1.32 -8.72 -7.19
CA ASN A 13 -1.68 -9.71 -8.19
C ASN A 13 -3.18 -9.70 -8.50
N GLU A 14 -4.03 -9.55 -7.48
CA GLU A 14 -5.47 -9.33 -7.65
C GLU A 14 -5.75 -8.04 -8.42
N ALA A 15 -5.12 -6.92 -8.06
CA ALA A 15 -5.26 -5.65 -8.76
C ALA A 15 -4.91 -5.76 -10.25
N ASN A 16 -3.80 -6.45 -10.57
CA ASN A 16 -3.38 -6.67 -11.95
C ASN A 16 -4.36 -7.57 -12.72
N LYS A 17 -4.83 -8.65 -12.08
CA LYS A 17 -5.78 -9.60 -12.66
C LYS A 17 -7.16 -8.97 -12.93
N GLU A 18 -7.64 -8.13 -12.01
CA GLU A 18 -8.96 -7.48 -12.07
C GLU A 18 -8.95 -6.16 -12.87
N GLY A 19 -7.79 -5.74 -13.37
CA GLY A 19 -7.66 -4.47 -14.09
C GLY A 19 -7.96 -3.26 -13.21
N SER A 20 -7.62 -3.32 -11.91
CA SER A 20 -7.75 -2.17 -11.03
C SER A 20 -6.88 -1.01 -11.52
N GLU A 21 -7.44 0.20 -11.52
CA GLU A 21 -6.74 1.41 -11.97
C GLU A 21 -5.58 1.79 -11.05
N PHE A 22 -5.67 1.44 -9.76
CA PHE A 22 -4.69 1.85 -8.75
C PHE A 22 -4.41 0.75 -7.73
N VAL A 23 -3.18 0.77 -7.22
CA VAL A 23 -2.75 0.13 -5.97
C VAL A 23 -2.24 1.20 -5.01
N ALA A 24 -2.42 0.98 -3.72
CA ALA A 24 -1.97 1.90 -2.69
C ALA A 24 -1.31 1.16 -1.54
N VAL A 25 -0.33 1.83 -0.92
CA VAL A 25 0.26 1.44 0.37
C VAL A 25 0.16 2.60 1.34
N VAL A 26 0.05 2.29 2.62
CA VAL A 26 0.08 3.23 3.74
C VAL A 26 1.39 2.98 4.48
N ILE A 27 2.23 4.00 4.57
CA ILE A 27 3.55 3.93 5.19
C ILE A 27 3.53 4.68 6.50
N GLN A 28 3.93 4.00 7.57
CA GLN A 28 4.31 4.64 8.82
C GLN A 28 5.81 4.93 8.79
N MET A 29 6.19 6.13 9.22
CA MET A 29 7.58 6.57 9.33
C MET A 29 7.86 7.11 10.72
N GLU A 30 8.92 6.63 11.36
CA GLU A 30 9.40 7.17 12.63
C GLU A 30 9.71 8.67 12.50
N GLY A 31 9.22 9.46 13.48
CA GLY A 31 9.39 10.92 13.49
C GLY A 31 8.27 11.71 12.81
N TYR A 32 7.24 11.05 12.28
CA TYR A 32 6.05 11.69 11.72
C TYR A 32 4.78 11.21 12.43
N ASP A 33 3.87 12.14 12.71
CA ASP A 33 2.62 11.85 13.43
C ASP A 33 1.56 11.18 12.54
N GLU A 34 1.61 11.44 11.23
CA GLU A 34 0.64 10.91 10.26
C GLU A 34 1.31 9.97 9.26
N ASN A 35 0.56 8.97 8.82
CA ASN A 35 1.01 8.02 7.80
C ASN A 35 0.96 8.63 6.39
N GLU A 36 1.92 8.24 5.55
CA GLU A 36 1.92 8.57 4.12
C GLU A 36 1.04 7.56 3.35
N VAL A 37 0.31 8.03 2.34
CA VAL A 37 -0.42 7.16 1.40
C VAL A 37 0.19 7.31 0.01
N ILE A 38 0.77 6.23 -0.51
CA ILE A 38 1.39 6.21 -1.85
C ILE A 38 0.47 5.43 -2.80
N ILE A 39 -0.08 6.11 -3.79
CA ILE A 39 -0.96 5.52 -4.81
C ILE A 39 -0.20 5.42 -6.14
N ASN A 40 -0.22 4.24 -6.75
CA ASN A 40 0.41 3.99 -8.05
C ASN A 40 -0.65 3.50 -9.05
N PRO A 41 -0.59 3.97 -10.31
CA PRO A 41 -1.53 3.56 -11.35
C PRO A 41 -1.24 2.13 -11.85
N HIS A 42 -2.20 1.55 -12.57
CA HIS A 42 -2.20 0.17 -13.05
C HIS A 42 -0.89 -0.23 -13.74
N TYR A 43 -0.37 0.61 -14.62
CA TYR A 43 0.85 0.33 -15.38
C TYR A 43 2.11 0.20 -14.51
N ASN A 44 2.07 0.66 -13.26
CA ASN A 44 3.16 0.52 -12.31
C ASN A 44 3.03 -0.72 -11.40
N ILE A 45 1.91 -1.46 -11.41
CA ILE A 45 1.66 -2.52 -10.41
C ILE A 45 2.80 -3.54 -10.36
N VAL A 46 3.18 -4.12 -11.51
CA VAL A 46 4.23 -5.15 -11.57
C VAL A 46 5.58 -4.62 -11.09
N SER A 47 6.01 -3.46 -11.61
CA SER A 47 7.32 -2.89 -11.23
C SER A 47 7.36 -2.42 -9.76
N LYS A 48 6.23 -1.94 -9.22
CA LYS A 48 6.11 -1.55 -7.81
C LYS A 48 6.10 -2.76 -6.89
N LEU A 49 5.43 -3.86 -7.27
CA LEU A 49 5.48 -5.10 -6.50
C LEU A 49 6.92 -5.62 -6.38
N GLU A 50 7.66 -5.68 -7.49
CA GLU A 50 9.07 -6.09 -7.49
C GLU A 50 9.94 -5.18 -6.60
N TYR A 51 9.70 -3.87 -6.65
CA TYR A 51 10.35 -2.93 -5.74
C TYR A 51 10.06 -3.25 -4.27
N TYR A 52 8.79 -3.45 -3.90
CA TYR A 52 8.43 -3.75 -2.51
C TYR A 52 9.04 -5.07 -2.03
N LYS A 53 9.01 -6.13 -2.85
CA LYS A 53 9.65 -7.43 -2.53
C LYS A 53 11.16 -7.30 -2.28
N LYS A 54 11.82 -6.40 -3.02
CA LYS A 54 13.25 -6.12 -2.83
C LYS A 54 13.54 -5.30 -1.57
N THR A 55 12.67 -4.36 -1.23
CA THR A 55 12.94 -3.32 -0.22
C THR A 55 12.32 -3.59 1.15
N TYR A 56 11.32 -4.46 1.24
CA TYR A 56 10.64 -4.81 2.49
C TYR A 56 10.82 -6.29 2.84
N ASP A 57 10.86 -6.59 4.13
CA ASP A 57 10.87 -7.95 4.66
C ASP A 57 9.45 -8.55 4.76
N GLU A 58 9.35 -9.77 5.29
CA GLU A 58 8.08 -10.50 5.44
C GLU A 58 7.05 -9.77 6.31
N ASN A 59 7.52 -8.93 7.25
CA ASN A 59 6.71 -8.13 8.17
C ASN A 59 6.51 -6.70 7.66
N LEU A 60 6.79 -6.45 6.38
CA LEU A 60 6.62 -5.16 5.74
C LEU A 60 7.45 -4.04 6.38
N SER A 61 8.57 -4.38 7.02
CA SER A 61 9.57 -3.40 7.48
C SER A 61 10.61 -3.16 6.40
N HIS A 62 11.01 -1.91 6.20
CA HIS A 62 11.96 -1.55 5.15
C HIS A 62 13.37 -2.05 5.51
N LYS A 63 13.95 -2.88 4.64
CA LYS A 63 15.23 -3.58 4.85
C LYS A 63 16.44 -2.66 5.01
N PHE A 64 16.36 -1.45 4.47
CA PHE A 64 17.51 -0.53 4.40
C PHE A 64 17.31 0.76 5.18
N ALA A 65 16.13 1.00 5.75
CA ALA A 65 15.78 2.25 6.41
C ALA A 65 14.95 1.92 7.64
N GLN A 66 15.52 2.16 8.83
CA GLN A 66 14.86 1.89 10.09
C GLN A 66 13.65 2.81 10.27
N GLY A 67 12.60 2.29 10.92
CA GLY A 67 11.41 3.07 11.26
C GLY A 67 10.43 3.28 10.10
N ILE A 68 10.64 2.64 8.95
CA ILE A 68 9.72 2.67 7.80
C ILE A 68 9.00 1.33 7.67
N ILE A 69 7.67 1.34 7.77
CA ILE A 69 6.83 0.14 7.78
C ILE A 69 5.59 0.36 6.91
N ILE A 70 5.23 -0.58 6.04
CA ILE A 70 3.91 -0.58 5.38
C ILE A 70 2.88 -1.10 6.39
N VAL A 71 1.93 -0.25 6.77
CA VAL A 71 0.88 -0.55 7.76
C VAL A 71 -0.50 -0.74 7.13
N GLY A 72 -0.61 -0.63 5.81
CA GLY A 72 -1.84 -0.87 5.08
C GLY A 72 -1.59 -0.92 3.58
N PHE A 73 -2.44 -1.61 2.85
CA PHE A 73 -2.42 -1.63 1.39
C PHE A 73 -3.79 -2.02 0.82
N THR A 74 -4.08 -1.56 -0.39
CA THR A 74 -5.32 -1.89 -1.09
C THR A 74 -5.19 -1.63 -2.60
N HIS A 75 -6.23 -1.96 -3.35
CA HIS A 75 -6.38 -1.61 -4.76
C HIS A 75 -7.79 -1.12 -5.06
N GLY A 76 -7.96 -0.38 -6.15
CA GLY A 76 -9.25 0.20 -6.50
C GLY A 76 -9.27 0.87 -7.86
N TYR A 77 -10.47 1.28 -8.27
CA TYR A 77 -10.74 1.89 -9.57
C TYR A 77 -10.76 3.43 -9.53
N SER A 78 -10.65 4.02 -8.33
CA SER A 78 -10.61 5.47 -8.13
C SER A 78 -9.95 5.82 -6.79
N PHE A 79 -9.46 7.05 -6.63
CA PHE A 79 -8.90 7.51 -5.36
C PHE A 79 -9.93 7.48 -4.22
N LEU A 80 -11.20 7.79 -4.50
CA LEU A 80 -12.29 7.66 -3.52
C LEU A 80 -12.43 6.21 -3.03
N SER A 81 -12.35 5.23 -3.94
CA SER A 81 -12.41 3.81 -3.55
C SER A 81 -11.21 3.40 -2.70
N ILE A 82 -10.01 3.92 -2.98
CA ILE A 82 -8.81 3.70 -2.17
C ILE A 82 -9.02 4.30 -0.76
N GLN A 83 -9.43 5.57 -0.66
CA GLN A 83 -9.67 6.24 0.62
C GLN A 83 -10.74 5.50 1.45
N SER A 84 -11.83 5.06 0.82
CA SER A 84 -12.89 4.29 1.48
C SER A 84 -12.36 2.95 2.02
N LYS A 85 -11.66 2.16 1.19
CA LYS A 85 -11.10 0.86 1.60
C LYS A 85 -10.03 0.98 2.69
N LEU A 86 -9.31 2.10 2.74
CA LEU A 86 -8.34 2.41 3.78
C LEU A 86 -8.95 3.03 5.05
N GLY A 87 -10.26 3.27 5.08
CA GLY A 87 -10.93 3.90 6.23
C GLY A 87 -10.56 5.37 6.46
N LEU A 88 -10.11 6.08 5.43
CA LEU A 88 -9.60 7.46 5.53
C LEU A 88 -10.67 8.54 5.31
N LEU A 89 -11.91 8.15 4.98
CA LEU A 89 -13.00 9.10 4.71
C LEU A 89 -13.58 9.76 5.97
N GLU A 90 -13.44 9.13 7.14
CA GLU A 90 -14.05 9.64 8.39
C GLU A 90 -13.12 10.57 9.18
N LYS A 91 -11.85 10.70 8.79
CA LYS A 91 -10.85 11.51 9.50
C LYS A 91 -11.01 13.04 9.32
N TYR A 92 -11.92 13.51 8.46
CA TYR A 92 -12.05 14.93 8.10
C TYR A 92 -13.46 15.51 8.32
N ASN A 93 -14.28 14.88 9.17
CA ASN A 93 -15.63 15.35 9.49
C ASN A 93 -15.72 16.19 10.78
N ASP A 94 -14.60 16.74 11.25
CA ASP A 94 -14.56 17.72 12.34
C ASP A 94 -14.75 19.17 11.83
#